data_AF-A0A8C4VUH9-F1
#
_entry.id   AF-A0A8C4VUH9-F1
#
_cell.length_a   1.000
_cell.length_b   1.000
_cell.length_c   1.000
_cell.angle_alpha   90.00
_cell.angle_beta   90.00
_cell.angle_gamma   90.00
#
_symmetry.space_group_name_H-M   'P 1'
#
loop_
_entity.id
_entity.type
_entity.pdbx_description
1 polymer ?
#
loop_
_entity_poly.entity_id
_entity_poly.type
_entity_poly.pdbx_seq_one_letter_code
_entity_poly.pdbx_strand_id
1 'polypeptide(L)'
;MSSTQDCDYPRILFQYNNGFLVSKIMFTACELGVFDLLLESEGSLSSDAIAEHLGTSVSGMERLLDACVGLKLLEVEMKTFYRNTELSNLYLAKSSLKSQYHRLMYYSKTVYFCWQYLTDAVRDGKNQYERAFGMSSEDIFGAFYRSEKEMIQFMYSLNAFWSICGRDVIAAFDLSPFTVIYDLGGCAGGLAQECISLYPKSTVTIYDLPKVVQVAKERFVPPEERRITFHEGKLGLSCVRLCRLVQCDWLQKSIKTSLLNLKG
;
A
#
# COMPACT_ATOMS: atom_id res chain seq x y z
N MET A 1 -26.37 31.94 6.06
CA MET A 1 -25.21 31.03 6.13
C MET A 1 -24.01 31.92 6.37
N SER A 2 -23.16 31.66 7.38
CA SER A 2 -22.08 32.59 7.74
C SER A 2 -20.99 32.58 6.67
N SER A 3 -20.32 33.71 6.47
CA SER A 3 -19.27 33.92 5.46
C SER A 3 -18.10 32.94 5.54
N THR A 4 -17.94 32.24 6.67
CA THR A 4 -16.97 31.15 6.85
C THR A 4 -17.39 29.84 6.16
N GLN A 5 -18.68 29.48 6.22
CA GLN A 5 -19.19 28.28 5.51
C GLN A 5 -19.09 28.43 3.99
N ASP A 6 -19.26 29.65 3.46
CA ASP A 6 -19.19 29.92 2.01
C ASP A 6 -17.77 29.76 1.43
N CYS A 7 -16.71 29.87 2.27
CA CYS A 7 -15.32 29.69 1.82
C CYS A 7 -14.81 28.25 1.99
N ASP A 8 -15.46 27.45 2.84
CA ASP A 8 -15.07 26.07 3.10
C ASP A 8 -15.54 25.10 2.00
N TYR A 9 -16.72 25.33 1.39
CA TYR A 9 -17.21 24.46 0.32
C TYR A 9 -16.33 24.47 -0.95
N PRO A 10 -15.87 25.63 -1.47
CA PRO A 10 -14.94 25.66 -2.60
C PRO A 10 -13.61 24.98 -2.27
N ARG A 11 -13.10 25.15 -1.04
CA ARG A 11 -11.85 24.52 -0.60
C ARG A 11 -11.93 23.00 -0.61
N ILE A 12 -13.00 22.43 -0.06
CA ILE A 12 -13.25 20.99 -0.06
C ILE A 12 -13.39 20.47 -1.50
N LEU A 13 -14.14 21.18 -2.35
CA LEU A 13 -14.30 20.80 -3.76
C LEU A 13 -12.96 20.75 -4.50
N PHE A 14 -12.12 21.77 -4.35
CA PHE A 14 -10.79 21.78 -4.97
C PHE A 14 -9.87 20.69 -4.41
N GLN A 15 -9.95 20.39 -3.12
CA GLN A 15 -9.20 19.30 -2.53
C GLN A 15 -9.58 17.95 -3.16
N TYR A 16 -10.87 17.69 -3.37
CA TYR A 16 -11.32 16.45 -4.02
C TYR A 16 -10.97 16.43 -5.51
N ASN A 17 -11.20 17.54 -6.22
CA ASN A 17 -10.85 17.65 -7.63
C ASN A 17 -9.36 17.40 -7.87
N ASN A 18 -8.49 17.87 -6.96
CA ASN A 18 -7.04 17.74 -7.10
C ASN A 18 -6.48 16.47 -6.43
N GLY A 19 -7.29 15.65 -5.76
CA GLY A 19 -6.81 14.48 -5.02
C GLY A 19 -6.06 13.45 -5.88
N PHE A 20 -6.45 13.31 -7.16
CA PHE A 20 -5.75 12.44 -8.10
C PHE A 20 -4.36 12.97 -8.46
N LEU A 21 -4.19 14.31 -8.54
CA LEU A 21 -2.91 14.96 -8.80
C LEU A 21 -1.95 14.70 -7.63
N VAL A 22 -2.42 14.90 -6.41
CA VAL A 22 -1.66 14.61 -5.18
C VAL A 22 -1.17 13.16 -5.17
N SER A 23 -2.07 12.22 -5.48
CA SER A 23 -1.74 10.81 -5.55
C SER A 23 -0.65 10.54 -6.60
N LYS A 24 -0.78 11.10 -7.81
CA LYS A 24 0.20 10.90 -8.88
C LYS A 24 1.54 11.56 -8.61
N ILE A 25 1.58 12.74 -7.98
CA ILE A 25 2.84 13.37 -7.54
C ILE A 25 3.61 12.44 -6.60
N MET A 26 2.94 11.94 -5.56
CA MET A 26 3.54 11.00 -4.60
C MET A 26 4.02 9.71 -5.28
N PHE A 27 3.18 9.13 -6.15
CA PHE A 27 3.56 7.91 -6.88
C PHE A 27 4.77 8.12 -7.79
N THR A 28 4.82 9.23 -8.52
CA THR A 28 5.93 9.56 -9.42
C THR A 28 7.23 9.78 -8.64
N ALA A 29 7.20 10.51 -7.51
CA ALA A 29 8.38 10.70 -6.68
C ALA A 29 8.91 9.38 -6.10
N CYS A 30 8.02 8.48 -5.65
CA CYS A 30 8.40 7.12 -5.25
C CYS A 30 8.99 6.32 -6.42
N GLU A 31 8.32 6.31 -7.58
CA GLU A 31 8.75 5.51 -8.75
C GLU A 31 10.10 5.95 -9.30
N LEU A 32 10.39 7.26 -9.26
CA LEU A 32 11.69 7.81 -9.65
C LEU A 32 12.79 7.57 -8.62
N GLY A 33 12.48 7.10 -7.40
CA GLY A 33 13.48 6.84 -6.36
C GLY A 33 13.95 8.09 -5.61
N VAL A 34 13.17 9.18 -5.64
CA VAL A 34 13.53 10.45 -4.95
C VAL A 34 13.74 10.22 -3.46
N PHE A 35 12.82 9.52 -2.81
CA PHE A 35 12.87 9.32 -1.36
C PHE A 35 14.01 8.38 -0.94
N ASP A 36 14.36 7.39 -1.76
CA ASP A 36 15.49 6.50 -1.49
C ASP A 36 16.82 7.24 -1.61
N LEU A 37 17.01 8.01 -2.70
CA LEU A 37 18.21 8.83 -2.89
C LEU A 37 18.42 9.81 -1.73
N LEU A 38 17.35 10.50 -1.30
CA LEU A 38 17.42 11.46 -0.20
C LEU A 38 17.63 10.81 1.17
N LEU A 39 17.25 9.54 1.35
CA LEU A 39 17.51 8.78 2.58
C LEU A 39 18.96 8.29 2.64
N GLU A 40 19.53 7.93 1.48
CA GLU A 40 20.92 7.48 1.36
C GLU A 40 21.93 8.63 1.41
N SER A 41 21.51 9.86 1.06
CA SER A 41 22.34 11.05 1.18
C SER A 41 22.51 11.51 2.64
N GLU A 42 23.74 11.84 3.05
CA GLU A 42 24.06 12.37 4.39
C GLU A 42 23.50 13.78 4.66
N GLY A 43 22.74 14.38 3.73
CA GLY A 43 22.18 15.73 3.84
C GLY A 43 21.20 16.08 2.72
N SER A 44 20.83 17.36 2.62
CA SER A 44 19.92 17.86 1.58
C SER A 44 20.60 18.00 0.22
N LEU A 45 19.90 17.68 -0.87
CA LEU A 45 20.44 17.74 -2.25
C LEU A 45 19.74 18.81 -3.10
N SER A 46 20.44 19.42 -4.06
CA SER A 46 19.81 20.32 -5.03
C SER A 46 18.97 19.56 -6.06
N SER A 47 18.02 20.25 -6.70
CA SER A 47 17.24 19.68 -7.82
C SER A 47 18.12 19.18 -8.96
N ASP A 48 19.21 19.88 -9.28
CA ASP A 48 20.16 19.50 -10.31
C ASP A 48 20.86 18.17 -9.97
N ALA A 49 21.34 18.03 -8.73
CA ALA A 49 22.00 16.80 -8.27
C ALA A 49 21.04 15.60 -8.26
N ILE A 50 19.80 15.81 -7.81
CA ILE A 50 18.75 14.78 -7.82
C ILE A 50 18.40 14.40 -9.26
N ALA A 51 18.24 15.40 -10.14
CA ALA A 51 17.90 15.17 -11.54
C ALA A 51 19.00 14.41 -12.29
N GLU A 52 20.27 14.78 -12.07
CA GLU A 52 21.44 14.10 -12.63
C GLU A 52 21.49 12.64 -12.15
N HIS A 53 21.37 12.40 -10.84
CA HIS A 53 21.47 11.07 -10.27
C HIS A 53 20.34 10.14 -10.75
N LEU A 54 19.12 10.66 -10.89
CA LEU A 54 17.95 9.89 -11.31
C LEU A 54 17.72 9.89 -12.83
N GLY A 55 18.58 10.55 -13.61
CA GLY A 55 18.49 10.59 -15.07
C GLY A 55 17.23 11.29 -15.59
N THR A 56 16.83 12.40 -14.95
CA THR A 56 15.62 13.16 -15.29
C THR A 56 15.93 14.59 -15.72
N SER A 57 14.96 15.29 -16.31
CA SER A 57 15.11 16.71 -16.64
C SER A 57 15.14 17.55 -15.35
N VAL A 58 16.08 18.50 -15.25
CA VAL A 58 16.18 19.42 -14.10
C VAL A 58 14.85 20.13 -13.83
N SER A 59 14.24 20.76 -14.85
CA SER A 59 12.98 21.49 -14.67
C SER A 59 11.80 20.59 -14.25
N GLY A 60 11.71 19.37 -14.78
CA GLY A 60 10.68 18.42 -14.38
C GLY A 60 10.85 17.94 -12.94
N MET A 61 12.10 17.67 -12.53
CA MET A 61 12.44 17.25 -11.18
C MET A 61 12.19 18.39 -10.18
N GLU A 62 12.64 19.61 -10.46
CA GLU A 62 12.39 20.79 -9.62
C GLU A 62 10.89 20.97 -9.34
N ARG A 63 10.04 20.92 -10.38
CA ARG A 63 8.59 21.03 -10.23
C ARG A 63 7.99 19.88 -9.40
N LEU A 64 8.52 18.68 -9.53
CA LEU A 64 8.08 17.52 -8.74
C LEU A 64 8.48 17.68 -7.27
N LEU A 65 9.71 18.13 -7.00
CA LEU A 65 10.23 18.35 -5.66
C LEU A 65 9.48 19.50 -4.97
N ASP A 66 9.24 20.62 -5.66
CA ASP A 66 8.41 21.73 -5.17
C ASP A 66 6.99 21.29 -4.82
N ALA A 67 6.39 20.46 -5.69
CA ALA A 67 5.08 19.89 -5.40
C ALA A 67 5.13 18.99 -4.16
N CYS A 68 6.18 18.18 -3.98
CA CYS A 68 6.38 17.36 -2.79
C CYS A 68 6.60 18.20 -1.52
N VAL A 69 7.26 19.36 -1.61
CA VAL A 69 7.37 20.33 -0.50
C VAL A 69 6.01 20.90 -0.16
N GLY A 70 5.22 21.31 -1.15
CA GLY A 70 3.84 21.78 -0.96
C GLY A 70 2.92 20.73 -0.32
N LEU A 71 3.17 19.45 -0.59
CA LEU A 71 2.48 18.30 0.02
C LEU A 71 3.07 17.87 1.36
N LYS A 72 4.13 18.53 1.86
CA LYS A 72 4.83 18.19 3.09
C LYS A 72 5.42 16.77 3.08
N LEU A 73 5.80 16.29 1.91
CA LEU A 73 6.57 15.05 1.75
C LEU A 73 8.07 15.35 1.83
N LEU A 74 8.49 16.50 1.32
CA LEU A 74 9.86 16.99 1.41
C LEU A 74 9.92 18.30 2.19
N GLU A 75 11.10 18.63 2.66
CA GLU A 75 11.44 19.95 3.18
C GLU A 75 12.50 20.59 2.28
N VAL A 76 12.53 21.92 2.26
CA VAL A 76 13.52 22.68 1.52
C VAL A 76 14.36 23.54 2.47
N GLU A 77 15.67 23.36 2.40
CA GLU A 77 16.69 24.14 3.08
C GLU A 77 17.31 25.15 2.12
N MET A 78 17.63 26.34 2.64
CA MET A 78 18.24 27.44 1.88
C MET A 78 17.53 27.76 0.54
N LYS A 79 16.23 27.44 0.45
CA LYS A 79 15.36 27.60 -0.73
C LYS A 79 15.68 26.72 -1.95
N THR A 80 16.74 25.89 -1.92
CA THR A 80 17.18 25.13 -3.10
C THR A 80 17.60 23.69 -2.81
N PHE A 81 17.73 23.30 -1.54
CA PHE A 81 18.17 21.96 -1.16
C PHE A 81 17.04 21.17 -0.52
N TYR A 82 16.73 20.01 -1.06
CA TYR A 82 15.61 19.18 -0.65
C TYR A 82 16.08 18.07 0.28
N ARG A 83 15.24 17.76 1.28
CA ARG A 83 15.43 16.61 2.17
C ARG A 83 14.11 15.90 2.42
N ASN A 84 14.17 14.63 2.80
CA ASN A 84 13.01 13.89 3.25
C ASN A 84 12.48 14.46 4.58
N THR A 85 11.16 14.44 4.74
CA THR A 85 10.54 14.49 6.07
C THR A 85 10.67 13.14 6.79
N GLU A 86 10.40 13.12 8.10
CA GLU A 86 10.29 11.87 8.87
C GLU A 86 9.25 10.91 8.25
N LEU A 87 8.13 11.44 7.78
CA LEU A 87 7.08 10.66 7.12
C LEU A 87 7.61 9.98 5.85
N SER A 88 8.33 10.72 5.02
CA SER A 88 8.86 10.20 3.76
C SER A 88 9.97 9.17 3.99
N ASN A 89 10.86 9.42 4.95
CA ASN A 89 11.86 8.44 5.38
C ASN A 89 11.21 7.14 5.85
N LEU A 90 10.18 7.24 6.68
CA LEU A 90 9.56 6.08 7.29
C LEU A 90 8.68 5.28 6.33
N TYR A 91 7.90 5.95 5.47
CA TYR A 91 6.84 5.30 4.69
C TYR A 91 7.04 5.35 3.17
N LEU A 92 7.84 6.25 2.62
CA LEU A 92 7.95 6.43 1.17
C LEU A 92 9.27 5.91 0.57
N ALA A 93 10.37 5.97 1.32
CA ALA A 93 11.62 5.32 0.95
C ALA A 93 11.43 3.79 0.94
N LYS A 94 11.85 3.13 -0.13
CA LYS A 94 11.72 1.68 -0.32
C LYS A 94 12.55 0.88 0.66
N SER A 95 13.72 1.39 1.07
CA SER A 95 14.64 0.72 2.00
C SER A 95 14.17 0.74 3.47
N SER A 96 13.13 1.51 3.81
CA SER A 96 12.57 1.56 5.16
C SER A 96 11.81 0.29 5.55
N LEU A 97 11.92 -0.13 6.82
CA LEU A 97 11.18 -1.26 7.38
C LEU A 97 9.65 -1.08 7.36
N LYS A 98 9.16 0.18 7.39
CA LYS A 98 7.72 0.49 7.31
C LYS A 98 7.29 0.98 5.92
N SER A 99 8.14 0.75 4.92
CA SER A 99 7.93 1.27 3.58
C SER A 99 6.58 0.85 3.00
N GLN A 100 5.88 1.82 2.42
CA GLN A 100 4.68 1.64 1.64
C GLN A 100 4.97 1.69 0.12
N TYR A 101 6.23 1.70 -0.29
CA TYR A 101 6.63 1.80 -1.70
C TYR A 101 5.88 0.80 -2.60
N HIS A 102 5.88 -0.48 -2.25
CA HIS A 102 5.24 -1.52 -3.08
C HIS A 102 3.72 -1.35 -3.17
N ARG A 103 3.09 -0.87 -2.09
CA ARG A 103 1.68 -0.52 -2.07
C ARG A 103 1.40 0.66 -2.99
N LEU A 104 2.20 1.72 -2.93
CA LEU A 104 2.07 2.89 -3.79
C LEU A 104 2.27 2.52 -5.28
N MET A 105 3.23 1.64 -5.58
CA MET A 105 3.43 1.14 -6.95
C MET A 105 2.23 0.34 -7.47
N TYR A 106 1.66 -0.54 -6.64
CA TYR A 106 0.43 -1.26 -6.98
C TYR A 106 -0.74 -0.31 -7.20
N TYR A 107 -0.90 0.71 -6.33
CA TYR A 107 -1.92 1.72 -6.50
C TYR A 107 -1.73 2.54 -7.78
N SER A 108 -0.50 2.97 -8.09
CA SER A 108 -0.21 3.77 -9.27
C SER A 108 -0.47 3.03 -10.58
N LYS A 109 -0.08 1.75 -10.64
CA LYS A 109 -0.07 0.95 -11.88
C LYS A 109 -1.35 0.14 -12.09
N THR A 110 -2.03 -0.24 -11.01
CA THR A 110 -3.24 -1.06 -11.09
C THR A 110 -4.48 -0.30 -10.65
N VAL A 111 -4.53 0.14 -9.40
CA VAL A 111 -5.75 0.72 -8.82
C VAL A 111 -6.12 2.00 -9.57
N TYR A 112 -5.20 2.96 -9.68
CA TYR A 112 -5.43 4.25 -10.33
C TYR A 112 -5.96 4.09 -11.76
N PHE A 113 -5.49 3.07 -12.48
CA PHE A 113 -5.94 2.81 -13.84
C PHE A 113 -7.37 2.25 -13.89
N CYS A 114 -7.71 1.29 -13.01
CA CYS A 114 -9.09 0.82 -12.86
C CYS A 114 -10.07 1.95 -12.54
N TRP A 115 -9.65 2.95 -11.74
CA TRP A 115 -10.49 4.08 -11.35
C TRP A 115 -10.90 4.99 -12.51
N GLN A 116 -10.22 4.93 -13.67
CA GLN A 116 -10.68 5.62 -14.89
C GLN A 116 -12.05 5.13 -15.37
N TYR A 117 -12.42 3.89 -15.02
CA TYR A 117 -13.67 3.25 -15.40
C TYR A 117 -14.71 3.25 -14.27
N LEU A 118 -14.56 4.08 -13.24
CA LEU A 118 -15.48 4.11 -12.09
C LEU A 118 -16.94 4.36 -12.52
N THR A 119 -17.17 5.25 -13.48
CA THR A 119 -18.51 5.53 -14.00
C THR A 119 -19.18 4.27 -14.56
N ASP A 120 -18.43 3.45 -15.30
CA ASP A 120 -18.93 2.19 -15.83
C ASP A 120 -19.09 1.14 -14.73
N ALA A 121 -18.21 1.13 -13.72
CA ALA A 121 -18.37 0.28 -12.54
C ALA A 121 -19.71 0.53 -11.81
N VAL A 122 -20.10 1.80 -11.68
CA VAL A 122 -21.37 2.19 -11.05
C VAL A 122 -22.56 1.77 -11.90
N ARG A 123 -22.47 1.91 -13.23
CA ARG A 123 -23.54 1.50 -14.16
C ARG A 123 -23.72 -0.01 -14.21
N ASP A 124 -22.61 -0.73 -14.33
CA ASP A 124 -22.59 -2.17 -14.59
C ASP A 124 -22.70 -3.00 -13.30
N GLY A 125 -22.41 -2.40 -12.14
CA GLY A 125 -22.38 -3.07 -10.84
C GLY A 125 -21.28 -4.13 -10.72
N LYS A 126 -20.23 -4.04 -11.54
CA LYS A 126 -19.14 -5.02 -11.66
C LYS A 126 -17.77 -4.34 -11.60
N ASN A 127 -16.73 -5.13 -11.29
CA ASN A 127 -15.35 -4.65 -11.37
C ASN A 127 -14.95 -4.40 -12.83
N GLN A 128 -13.94 -3.55 -13.06
CA GLN A 128 -13.57 -3.07 -14.40
C GLN A 128 -12.19 -3.58 -14.85
N TYR A 129 -11.74 -4.72 -14.32
CA TYR A 129 -10.47 -5.34 -14.73
C TYR A 129 -10.46 -5.72 -16.22
N GLU A 130 -11.61 -6.08 -16.78
CA GLU A 130 -11.74 -6.38 -18.19
C GLU A 130 -11.53 -5.14 -19.06
N ARG A 131 -12.14 -4.01 -18.71
CA ARG A 131 -11.94 -2.76 -19.43
C ARG A 131 -10.52 -2.22 -19.27
N ALA A 132 -9.96 -2.32 -18.07
CA ALA A 132 -8.62 -1.83 -17.78
C ALA A 132 -7.54 -2.73 -18.40
N PHE A 133 -7.64 -4.04 -18.30
CA PHE A 133 -6.53 -4.96 -18.64
C PHE A 133 -6.88 -6.04 -19.65
N GLY A 134 -8.07 -6.01 -20.25
CA GLY A 134 -8.52 -7.00 -21.23
C GLY A 134 -8.77 -8.40 -20.65
N MET A 135 -8.90 -8.52 -19.33
CA MET A 135 -9.01 -9.81 -18.65
C MET A 135 -10.41 -10.05 -18.06
N SER A 136 -10.95 -11.24 -18.28
CA SER A 136 -12.27 -11.62 -17.74
C SER A 136 -12.34 -11.38 -16.23
N SER A 137 -13.45 -10.76 -15.82
CA SER A 137 -13.75 -10.41 -14.43
C SER A 137 -14.37 -11.57 -13.61
N GLU A 138 -14.59 -12.73 -14.23
CA GLU A 138 -15.22 -13.92 -13.62
C GLU A 138 -14.32 -14.59 -12.57
N ASP A 139 -13.00 -14.51 -12.73
CA ASP A 139 -12.01 -14.91 -11.73
C ASP A 139 -11.21 -13.69 -11.26
N ILE A 140 -11.64 -13.08 -10.16
CA ILE A 140 -10.98 -11.92 -9.55
C ILE A 140 -9.51 -12.22 -9.21
N PHE A 141 -9.18 -13.44 -8.76
CA PHE A 141 -7.80 -13.81 -8.47
C PHE A 141 -7.00 -14.02 -9.75
N GLY A 142 -7.62 -14.58 -10.79
CA GLY A 142 -7.05 -14.58 -12.14
C GLY A 142 -6.70 -13.18 -12.62
N ALA A 143 -7.57 -12.18 -12.37
CA ALA A 143 -7.34 -10.78 -12.70
C ALA A 143 -6.16 -10.14 -11.94
N PHE A 144 -6.03 -10.44 -10.64
CA PHE A 144 -4.90 -9.99 -9.83
C PHE A 144 -3.59 -10.70 -10.20
N TYR A 145 -3.65 -11.98 -10.56
CA TYR A 145 -2.50 -12.84 -10.85
C TYR A 145 -2.27 -13.02 -12.34
N ARG A 146 -2.60 -11.98 -13.13
CA ARG A 146 -2.51 -11.95 -14.60
C ARG A 146 -1.13 -12.31 -15.15
N SER A 147 -0.10 -12.11 -14.35
CA SER A 147 1.25 -12.61 -14.57
C SER A 147 1.91 -12.86 -13.21
N GLU A 148 3.01 -13.61 -13.21
CA GLU A 148 3.82 -13.82 -12.00
C GLU A 148 4.30 -12.49 -11.40
N LYS A 149 4.72 -11.56 -12.26
CA LYS A 149 5.15 -10.20 -11.84
C LYS A 149 4.06 -9.46 -11.09
N GLU A 150 2.82 -9.50 -11.58
CA GLU A 150 1.69 -8.80 -10.97
C GLU A 150 1.22 -9.48 -9.69
N MET A 151 1.27 -10.82 -9.64
CA MET A 151 1.04 -11.58 -8.41
C MET A 151 2.06 -11.18 -7.34
N ILE A 152 3.36 -11.19 -7.67
CA ILE A 152 4.42 -10.78 -6.75
C ILE A 152 4.23 -9.34 -6.29
N GLN A 153 3.91 -8.41 -7.20
CA GLN A 153 3.65 -7.01 -6.86
C GLN A 153 2.45 -6.87 -5.92
N PHE A 154 1.37 -7.62 -6.15
CA PHE A 154 0.21 -7.67 -5.27
C PHE A 154 0.58 -8.20 -3.88
N MET A 155 1.37 -9.28 -3.81
CA MET A 155 1.84 -9.86 -2.55
C MET A 155 2.69 -8.86 -1.75
N TYR A 156 3.65 -8.18 -2.37
CA TYR A 156 4.43 -7.12 -1.71
C TYR A 156 3.55 -5.95 -1.23
N SER A 157 2.55 -5.56 -2.03
CA SER A 157 1.60 -4.50 -1.67
C SER A 157 0.77 -4.87 -0.43
N LEU A 158 0.26 -6.10 -0.36
CA LEU A 158 -0.46 -6.59 0.82
C LEU A 158 0.46 -6.72 2.04
N ASN A 159 1.69 -7.19 1.84
CA ASN A 159 2.65 -7.32 2.94
C ASN A 159 3.00 -5.97 3.58
N ALA A 160 3.22 -4.94 2.76
CA ALA A 160 3.53 -3.58 3.23
C ALA A 160 2.44 -3.02 4.16
N PHE A 161 1.18 -3.38 3.96
CA PHE A 161 0.08 -2.93 4.81
C PHE A 161 0.20 -3.40 6.28
N TRP A 162 0.71 -4.62 6.48
CA TRP A 162 0.86 -5.20 7.82
C TRP A 162 1.94 -4.52 8.65
N SER A 163 2.95 -3.90 8.02
CA SER A 163 3.99 -3.13 8.73
C SER A 163 3.45 -1.89 9.48
N ILE A 164 2.25 -1.42 9.12
CA ILE A 164 1.62 -0.26 9.76
C ILE A 164 0.69 -0.69 10.90
N CYS A 165 -0.18 -1.67 10.66
CA CYS A 165 -1.30 -1.97 11.55
C CYS A 165 -1.37 -3.44 11.99
N GLY A 166 -0.48 -4.31 11.51
CA GLY A 166 -0.54 -5.75 11.79
C GLY A 166 -0.45 -6.04 13.28
N ARG A 167 0.43 -5.34 14.01
CA ARG A 167 0.52 -5.45 15.47
C ARG A 167 -0.79 -5.08 16.16
N ASP A 168 -1.43 -3.98 15.79
CA ASP A 168 -2.69 -3.53 16.39
C ASP A 168 -3.83 -4.52 16.11
N VAL A 169 -3.87 -5.08 14.90
CA VAL A 169 -4.85 -6.10 14.51
C VAL A 169 -4.67 -7.38 15.33
N ILE A 170 -3.43 -7.85 15.48
CA ILE A 170 -3.10 -9.06 16.26
C ILE A 170 -3.31 -8.84 17.77
N ALA A 171 -3.07 -7.63 18.27
CA ALA A 171 -3.25 -7.27 19.69
C ALA A 171 -4.70 -6.91 20.06
N ALA A 172 -5.61 -6.81 19.07
CA ALA A 172 -7.02 -6.49 19.33
C ALA A 172 -7.73 -7.53 20.20
N PHE A 173 -7.24 -8.77 20.19
CA PHE A 173 -7.69 -9.87 21.03
C PHE A 173 -6.49 -10.58 21.66
N ASP A 174 -6.66 -11.13 22.88
CA ASP A 174 -5.63 -11.98 23.48
C ASP A 174 -5.61 -13.35 22.79
N LEU A 175 -4.57 -13.60 21.99
CA LEU A 175 -4.37 -14.87 21.29
C LEU A 175 -3.42 -15.81 22.05
N SER A 176 -2.94 -15.44 23.24
CA SER A 176 -2.00 -16.24 24.02
C SER A 176 -2.45 -17.67 24.34
N PRO A 177 -3.76 -18.00 24.45
CA PRO A 177 -4.21 -19.37 24.63
C PRO A 177 -4.02 -20.27 23.39
N PHE A 178 -3.83 -19.68 22.21
CA PHE A 178 -3.76 -20.41 20.94
C PHE A 178 -2.29 -20.61 20.52
N THR A 179 -1.80 -21.84 20.67
CA THR A 179 -0.43 -22.21 20.27
C THR A 179 -0.31 -22.57 18.80
N VAL A 180 -1.42 -22.84 18.10
CA VAL A 180 -1.47 -23.14 16.66
C VAL A 180 -2.53 -22.27 16.02
N ILE A 181 -2.13 -21.45 15.05
CA ILE A 181 -2.98 -20.45 14.37
C ILE A 181 -2.96 -20.72 12.87
N TYR A 182 -4.09 -20.58 12.20
CA TYR A 182 -4.19 -20.69 10.74
C TYR A 182 -4.50 -19.32 10.13
N ASP A 183 -3.61 -18.84 9.26
CA ASP A 183 -3.79 -17.62 8.48
C ASP A 183 -4.34 -17.99 7.09
N LEU A 184 -5.67 -18.00 6.98
CA LEU A 184 -6.37 -18.41 5.76
C LEU A 184 -6.42 -17.23 4.77
N GLY A 185 -5.69 -17.36 3.66
CA GLY A 185 -5.40 -16.24 2.76
C GLY A 185 -4.25 -15.35 3.24
N GLY A 186 -3.31 -15.92 4.00
CA GLY A 186 -2.19 -15.20 4.61
C GLY A 186 -1.17 -14.64 3.63
N CYS A 187 -1.26 -14.99 2.34
CA CYS A 187 -0.48 -14.39 1.27
C CYS A 187 1.04 -14.45 1.54
N ALA A 188 1.71 -13.30 1.58
CA ALA A 188 3.14 -13.17 1.87
C ALA A 188 3.53 -13.46 3.33
N GLY A 189 2.56 -13.57 4.25
CA GLY A 189 2.81 -13.90 5.65
C GLY A 189 3.11 -12.72 6.58
N GLY A 190 2.91 -11.48 6.14
CA GLY A 190 3.16 -10.30 7.00
C GLY A 190 2.37 -10.32 8.31
N LEU A 191 1.10 -10.74 8.29
CA LEU A 191 0.30 -10.87 9.52
C LEU A 191 0.79 -12.04 10.40
N ALA A 192 1.21 -13.15 9.79
CA ALA A 192 1.81 -14.27 10.49
C ALA A 192 3.11 -13.87 11.21
N GLN A 193 3.95 -13.04 10.58
CA GLN A 193 5.19 -12.50 11.18
C GLN A 193 4.88 -11.64 12.41
N GLU A 194 3.91 -10.74 12.32
CA GLU A 194 3.45 -9.94 13.48
C GLU A 194 2.91 -10.84 14.60
N CYS A 195 2.17 -11.91 14.24
CA CYS A 195 1.62 -12.85 15.20
C CYS A 195 2.70 -13.60 15.99
N ILE A 196 3.70 -14.19 15.33
CA ILE A 196 4.77 -14.93 16.02
C ILE A 196 5.73 -14.02 16.79
N SER A 197 5.78 -12.73 16.42
CA SER A 197 6.53 -11.69 17.13
C SER A 197 5.82 -11.34 18.45
N LEU A 198 4.49 -11.14 18.40
CA LEU A 198 3.71 -10.78 19.60
C LEU A 198 3.42 -11.97 20.52
N TYR A 199 3.28 -13.18 19.96
CA TYR A 199 2.99 -14.42 20.68
C TYR A 199 4.08 -15.46 20.42
N PRO A 200 5.22 -15.41 21.14
CA PRO A 200 6.38 -16.25 20.84
C PRO A 200 6.16 -17.77 21.00
N LYS A 201 5.09 -18.17 21.71
CA LYS A 201 4.71 -19.58 21.93
C LYS A 201 3.82 -20.14 20.81
N SER A 202 3.34 -19.28 19.90
CA SER A 202 2.43 -19.68 18.83
C SER A 202 3.19 -20.04 17.56
N THR A 203 2.64 -20.98 16.81
CA THR A 203 2.99 -21.25 15.41
C THR A 203 1.84 -20.84 14.51
N VAL A 204 2.17 -20.43 13.28
CA VAL A 204 1.19 -19.98 12.29
C VAL A 204 1.33 -20.82 11.02
N THR A 205 0.22 -21.38 10.55
CA THR A 205 0.15 -22.06 9.25
C THR A 205 -0.54 -21.14 8.25
N ILE A 206 0.19 -20.67 7.25
CA ILE A 206 -0.37 -19.91 6.14
C ILE A 206 -1.06 -20.89 5.19
N TYR A 207 -2.35 -20.67 4.95
CA TYR A 207 -3.11 -21.43 3.95
C TYR A 207 -3.43 -20.52 2.75
N ASP A 208 -2.88 -20.82 1.58
CA ASP A 208 -3.15 -20.03 0.36
C ASP A 208 -3.05 -20.91 -0.90
N LEU A 209 -3.28 -20.32 -2.07
CA LEU A 209 -3.15 -21.00 -3.35
C LEU A 209 -1.70 -21.50 -3.55
N PRO A 210 -1.48 -22.66 -4.21
CA PRO A 210 -0.15 -23.23 -4.40
C PRO A 210 0.91 -22.24 -4.93
N LYS A 211 0.56 -21.44 -5.95
CA LYS A 211 1.45 -20.42 -6.52
C LYS A 211 1.81 -19.31 -5.54
N VAL A 212 0.89 -18.92 -4.67
CA VAL A 212 1.11 -17.88 -3.65
C VAL A 212 2.00 -18.43 -2.55
N VAL A 213 1.73 -19.64 -2.07
CA VAL A 213 2.55 -20.35 -1.08
C VAL A 213 3.99 -20.51 -1.57
N GLN A 214 4.17 -20.90 -2.84
CA GLN A 214 5.50 -21.03 -3.43
C GLN A 214 6.28 -19.71 -3.36
N VAL A 215 5.70 -18.61 -3.84
CA VAL A 215 6.35 -17.30 -3.81
C VAL A 215 6.59 -16.80 -2.39
N ALA A 216 5.67 -17.07 -1.45
CA ALA A 216 5.83 -16.69 -0.04
C ALA A 216 7.06 -17.36 0.59
N LYS A 217 7.25 -18.66 0.35
CA LYS A 217 8.43 -19.43 0.79
C LYS A 217 9.73 -18.92 0.18
N GLU A 218 9.72 -18.57 -1.11
CA GLU A 218 10.92 -18.17 -1.84
C GLU A 218 11.38 -16.75 -1.50
N ARG A 219 10.46 -15.83 -1.17
CA ARG A 219 10.76 -14.39 -1.14
C ARG A 219 10.43 -13.64 0.15
N PHE A 220 9.60 -14.20 1.03
CA PHE A 220 9.04 -13.43 2.15
C PHE A 220 9.30 -14.04 3.53
N VAL A 221 9.24 -15.37 3.64
CA VAL A 221 9.50 -16.06 4.92
C VAL A 221 10.89 -16.70 4.86
N PRO A 222 11.83 -16.30 5.73
CA PRO A 222 13.16 -16.88 5.76
C PRO A 222 13.11 -18.40 6.05
N PRO A 223 13.91 -19.25 5.38
CA PRO A 223 13.89 -20.70 5.57
C PRO A 223 14.15 -21.17 7.01
N GLU A 224 14.84 -20.36 7.81
CA GLU A 224 15.14 -20.60 9.21
C GLU A 224 13.96 -20.37 10.16
N GLU A 225 12.92 -19.65 9.74
CA GLU A 225 11.74 -19.40 10.57
C GLU A 225 10.82 -20.62 10.57
N ARG A 226 10.97 -21.46 11.60
CA ARG A 226 10.23 -22.73 11.74
C ARG A 226 8.82 -22.58 12.30
N ARG A 227 8.45 -21.42 12.84
CA ARG A 227 7.12 -21.18 13.44
C ARG A 227 6.07 -20.80 12.41
N ILE A 228 6.49 -20.41 11.20
CA ILE A 228 5.59 -20.17 10.07
C ILE A 228 5.68 -21.39 9.14
N THR A 229 4.58 -22.11 9.00
CA THR A 229 4.46 -23.23 8.07
C THR A 229 3.42 -22.92 6.99
N PHE A 230 3.32 -23.77 5.97
CA PHE A 230 2.49 -23.49 4.80
C PHE A 230 1.69 -24.71 4.39
N HIS A 231 0.38 -24.51 4.18
CA HIS A 231 -0.50 -25.47 3.54
C HIS A 231 -1.05 -24.85 2.25
N GLU A 232 -1.02 -25.62 1.16
CA GLU A 232 -1.54 -25.16 -0.12
C GLU A 232 -2.95 -25.68 -0.40
N GLY A 233 -3.80 -24.85 -0.97
CA GLY A 233 -5.10 -25.28 -1.45
C GLY A 233 -6.06 -24.13 -1.76
N LYS A 234 -7.24 -24.48 -2.26
CA LYS A 234 -8.30 -23.52 -2.58
C LYS A 234 -9.36 -23.57 -1.48
N LEU A 235 -9.58 -22.46 -0.78
CA LEU A 235 -10.69 -22.35 0.17
C LEU A 235 -12.02 -22.40 -0.60
N GLY A 236 -12.96 -23.23 -0.13
CA GLY A 236 -14.34 -23.19 -0.60
C GLY A 236 -15.01 -21.87 -0.25
N LEU A 237 -15.99 -21.44 -1.06
CA LEU A 237 -16.73 -20.17 -0.90
C LEU A 237 -17.36 -19.98 0.50
N SER A 238 -17.63 -21.06 1.23
CA SER A 238 -18.13 -21.04 2.61
C SER A 238 -17.08 -20.59 3.64
N CYS A 239 -15.81 -20.95 3.45
CA CYS A 239 -14.71 -20.56 4.36
C CYS A 239 -14.20 -19.14 4.11
N VAL A 240 -14.34 -18.64 2.88
CA VAL A 240 -13.88 -17.29 2.49
C VAL A 240 -14.66 -16.17 3.18
N ARG A 241 -15.91 -16.41 3.62
CA ARG A 241 -16.71 -15.39 4.31
C ARG A 241 -16.10 -14.92 5.63
N LEU A 242 -15.38 -15.77 6.37
CA LEU A 242 -14.83 -15.42 7.68
C LEU A 242 -13.57 -14.54 7.57
N CYS A 243 -12.63 -14.87 6.67
CA CYS A 243 -11.41 -14.07 6.47
C CYS A 243 -11.62 -12.77 5.70
N ARG A 244 -12.57 -12.75 4.76
CA ARG A 244 -12.90 -11.52 4.02
C ARG A 244 -13.45 -10.42 4.93
N LEU A 245 -14.13 -10.79 6.02
CA LEU A 245 -14.60 -9.84 7.04
C LEU A 245 -13.45 -9.13 7.74
N VAL A 246 -12.33 -9.80 8.06
CA VAL A 246 -11.22 -9.15 8.80
C VAL A 246 -10.50 -8.10 7.96
N GLN A 247 -10.19 -8.40 6.69
CA GLN A 247 -9.50 -7.43 5.82
C GLN A 247 -10.43 -6.37 5.23
N CYS A 248 -11.63 -6.74 4.76
CA CYS A 248 -12.57 -5.77 4.18
C CYS A 248 -13.29 -4.94 5.24
N ASP A 249 -13.70 -5.48 6.40
CA ASP A 249 -14.37 -4.67 7.42
C ASP A 249 -13.40 -3.69 8.07
N TRP A 250 -12.11 -4.02 8.20
CA TRP A 250 -11.14 -3.06 8.72
C TRP A 250 -10.86 -1.95 7.71
N LEU A 251 -10.72 -2.26 6.42
CA LEU A 251 -10.58 -1.25 5.36
C LEU A 251 -11.86 -0.39 5.24
N GLN A 252 -13.04 -0.99 5.30
CA GLN A 252 -14.32 -0.28 5.27
C GLN A 252 -14.57 0.54 6.53
N LYS A 253 -14.19 0.04 7.73
CA LYS A 253 -14.22 0.82 8.98
C LYS A 253 -13.23 1.96 8.93
N SER A 254 -12.00 1.75 8.47
CA SER A 254 -10.98 2.80 8.37
C SER A 254 -11.39 3.90 7.36
N ILE A 255 -12.00 3.53 6.24
CA ILE A 255 -12.61 4.49 5.29
C ILE A 255 -13.80 5.21 5.93
N LYS A 256 -14.71 4.50 6.63
CA LYS A 256 -15.83 5.12 7.35
C LYS A 256 -15.36 6.08 8.45
N THR A 257 -14.35 5.71 9.23
CA THR A 257 -13.77 6.54 10.31
C THR A 257 -13.06 7.76 9.73
N SER A 258 -12.32 7.62 8.62
CA SER A 258 -11.71 8.76 7.92
C SER A 258 -12.76 9.73 7.36
N LEU A 259 -13.89 9.22 6.88
CA LEU A 259 -15.02 10.04 6.42
C LEU A 259 -15.83 10.66 7.58
N LEU A 260 -15.85 10.03 8.75
CA LEU A 260 -16.49 10.56 9.96
C LEU A 260 -15.65 11.65 10.64
N ASN A 261 -14.32 11.55 10.59
CA ASN A 261 -13.39 12.58 11.10
C ASN A 261 -13.30 13.82 10.20
N LEU A 262 -13.84 13.78 8.99
CA LEU A 262 -14.02 14.95 8.11
C LEU A 262 -15.34 15.69 8.37
N LYS A 263 -16.17 15.22 9.32
CA LYS A 263 -17.41 15.87 9.78
C LYS A 263 -17.27 16.55 11.16
N GLY A 264 -16.04 16.73 11.65
CA GLY A 264 -15.74 17.47 12.89
C GLY A 264 -15.14 18.82 12.60
#